data_AF-A0A847JUV1-F1
#
_entry.id   AF-A0A847JUV1-F1
#
_cell.length_a   1.000
_cell.length_b   1.000
_cell.length_c   1.000
_cell.angle_alpha   90.00
_cell.angle_beta   90.00
_cell.angle_gamma   90.00
#
_symmetry.space_group_name_H-M   'P 1'
#
loop_
_entity.id
_entity.type
_entity.pdbx_description
1 polymer ?
#
loop_
_entity_poly.entity_id
_entity_poly.type
_entity_poly.pdbx_seq_one_letter_code
_entity_poly.pdbx_strand_id
1 'polypeptide(L)'
;MLLGLETSCDETSAALVADGSRILSSVVASQADLHARWGGVVPEAASRKHVERVLPVITEALESAGATHEDIHGIAVTNRPGLVGALVVGVAAAKALAYAWRKPVFGVHHVVGHVYASMLAEPDLTFPFVCLVVSGGHTELILAES
;
A
#
# COMPACT_ATOMS: atom_id res chain seq x y z
N MET A 1 -7.54 -12.53 -6.59
CA MET A 1 -7.22 -11.08 -6.58
C MET A 1 -7.14 -10.59 -5.15
N LEU A 2 -6.11 -9.81 -4.83
CA LEU A 2 -5.91 -9.15 -3.53
C LEU A 2 -6.16 -7.65 -3.66
N LEU A 3 -6.72 -7.06 -2.61
CA LEU A 3 -6.75 -5.60 -2.39
C LEU A 3 -5.56 -5.20 -1.53
N GLY A 4 -4.63 -4.43 -2.07
CA GLY A 4 -3.49 -3.86 -1.34
C GLY A 4 -3.80 -2.44 -0.87
N LEU A 5 -3.49 -2.12 0.39
CA LEU A 5 -3.64 -0.78 0.99
C LEU A 5 -2.30 -0.28 1.54
N GLU A 6 -1.95 0.96 1.23
CA GLU A 6 -0.72 1.62 1.69
C GLU A 6 -1.06 3.01 2.25
N THR A 7 -0.68 3.24 3.51
CA THR A 7 -0.93 4.49 4.28
C THR A 7 0.21 4.77 5.28
N SER A 8 1.44 4.38 4.98
CA SER A 8 2.58 4.46 5.92
C SER A 8 3.10 5.88 6.16
N CYS A 9 2.93 6.79 5.20
CA CYS A 9 3.49 8.14 5.26
C CYS A 9 2.48 9.21 4.82
N ASP A 10 2.57 9.69 3.58
CA ASP A 10 1.80 10.82 3.03
C ASP A 10 1.05 10.47 1.74
N GLU A 11 1.02 9.20 1.37
CA GLU A 11 0.30 8.67 0.22
C GLU A 11 -0.78 7.70 0.70
N THR A 12 -2.02 7.90 0.25
CA THR A 12 -3.10 6.94 0.48
C THR A 12 -3.31 6.17 -0.81
N SER A 13 -3.05 4.87 -0.78
CA SER A 13 -3.07 4.09 -2.01
C SER A 13 -3.87 2.81 -1.85
N ALA A 14 -4.56 2.43 -2.93
CA ALA A 14 -5.23 1.16 -3.07
C ALA A 14 -4.92 0.55 -4.44
N ALA A 15 -4.61 -0.74 -4.47
CA ALA A 15 -4.32 -1.46 -5.70
C ALA A 15 -4.99 -2.83 -5.71
N LEU A 16 -5.41 -3.28 -6.90
CA LEU A 16 -5.91 -4.62 -7.13
C LEU A 16 -4.88 -5.43 -7.92
N VAL A 17 -4.45 -6.54 -7.36
CA VAL A 17 -3.45 -7.43 -7.99
C VAL A 17 -4.03 -8.83 -8.12
N ALA A 18 -3.94 -9.40 -9.32
CA ALA A 18 -4.31 -10.77 -9.64
C ALA A 18 -3.07 -11.62 -9.92
N ASP A 19 -3.17 -12.92 -9.64
CA ASP A 19 -2.18 -13.93 -10.03
C ASP A 19 -0.73 -13.60 -9.60
N GLY A 20 -0.58 -12.89 -8.47
CA GLY A 20 0.70 -12.52 -7.86
C GLY A 20 1.44 -11.36 -8.52
N SER A 21 1.15 -11.04 -9.79
CA SER A 21 1.93 -10.06 -10.57
C SER A 21 1.11 -9.10 -11.44
N ARG A 22 -0.14 -9.46 -11.77
CA ARG A 22 -0.95 -8.66 -12.68
C ARG A 22 -1.67 -7.54 -11.95
N ILE A 23 -1.22 -6.30 -12.15
CA ILE A 23 -1.86 -5.10 -11.62
C ILE A 23 -3.12 -4.80 -12.46
N LEU A 24 -4.29 -4.81 -11.82
CA LEU A 24 -5.58 -4.51 -12.43
C LEU A 24 -6.00 -3.05 -12.22
N SER A 25 -5.61 -2.47 -11.09
CA SER A 25 -5.75 -1.04 -10.79
C SER A 25 -4.73 -0.62 -9.73
N SER A 26 -4.34 0.66 -9.75
CA SER A 26 -3.45 1.27 -8.76
C SER A 26 -3.79 2.74 -8.63
N VAL A 27 -4.45 3.10 -7.54
CA VAL A 27 -4.89 4.48 -7.25
C VAL A 27 -4.04 5.04 -6.12
N VAL A 28 -3.53 6.25 -6.31
CA VAL A 28 -2.68 6.95 -5.34
C VAL A 28 -3.21 8.36 -5.12
N ALA A 29 -3.55 8.68 -3.87
CA ALA A 29 -3.87 10.05 -3.43
C ALA A 29 -2.70 10.60 -2.60
N SER A 30 -1.81 11.34 -3.26
CA SER A 30 -0.67 12.01 -2.63
C SER A 30 -1.08 13.23 -1.83
N GLN A 31 -0.37 13.49 -0.73
CA GLN A 31 -0.51 14.68 0.12
C GLN A 31 0.67 15.65 -0.04
N ALA A 32 1.52 15.50 -1.07
CA ALA A 32 2.70 16.33 -1.26
C ALA A 32 2.39 17.84 -1.23
N ASP A 33 1.35 18.27 -1.94
CA ASP A 33 0.92 19.69 -1.97
C ASP A 33 0.48 20.21 -0.59
N LEU A 34 -0.14 19.33 0.22
CA LEU A 34 -0.50 19.69 1.59
C LEU A 34 0.75 19.94 2.42
N HIS A 35 1.73 19.02 2.36
CA HIS A 35 2.93 19.06 3.20
C HIS A 35 3.98 20.09 2.73
N ALA A 36 3.94 20.51 1.46
CA ALA A 36 4.87 21.46 0.86
C ALA A 36 5.03 22.76 1.66
N ARG A 37 3.94 23.27 2.24
CA ARG A 37 3.95 24.52 3.04
C ARG A 37 4.76 24.42 4.35
N TRP A 38 5.03 23.20 4.84
CA TRP A 38 5.82 22.95 6.05
C TRP A 38 7.23 22.45 5.73
N GLY A 39 7.56 22.18 4.46
CA GLY A 39 8.84 21.62 4.06
C GLY A 39 9.07 20.17 4.51
N GLY A 40 8.01 19.46 4.91
CA GLY A 40 8.09 18.09 5.39
C GLY A 40 6.73 17.56 5.84
N VAL A 41 6.64 16.24 6.02
CA VAL A 41 5.39 15.56 6.41
C VAL A 41 5.01 15.92 7.84
N VAL A 42 3.81 16.46 8.04
CA VAL A 42 3.22 16.70 9.36
C VAL A 42 2.36 15.49 9.75
N PRO A 43 2.78 14.66 10.74
CA PRO A 43 2.16 13.35 10.98
C PRO A 43 0.65 13.37 11.27
N GLU A 44 0.19 14.35 12.07
CA GLU A 44 -1.23 14.51 12.39
C GLU A 44 -2.06 14.90 11.16
N ALA A 45 -1.55 15.83 10.34
CA ALA A 45 -2.23 16.25 9.12
C ALA A 45 -2.31 15.08 8.12
N ALA A 46 -1.24 14.27 8.04
CA ALA A 46 -1.22 13.10 7.18
C ALA A 46 -2.25 12.05 7.58
N SER A 47 -2.31 11.74 8.88
CA SER A 47 -3.28 10.81 9.45
C SER A 47 -4.73 11.21 9.12
N ARG A 48 -5.07 12.50 9.24
CA ARG A 48 -6.41 13.01 8.88
C ARG A 48 -6.72 12.85 7.41
N LYS A 49 -5.75 13.09 6.52
CA LYS A 49 -5.96 12.90 5.10
C LYS A 49 -6.14 11.45 4.70
N HIS A 50 -5.44 10.51 5.34
CA HIS A 50 -5.74 9.09 5.12
C HIS A 50 -7.19 8.74 5.47
N VAL A 51 -7.73 9.27 6.57
CA VAL A 51 -9.15 9.03 6.95
C VAL A 51 -10.10 9.54 5.86
N GLU A 52 -9.84 10.73 5.31
CA GLU A 52 -10.65 11.29 4.22
C GLU A 52 -10.53 10.49 2.91
N ARG A 53 -9.36 9.90 2.63
CA ARG A 53 -9.02 9.34 1.32
C ARG A 53 -9.13 7.83 1.21
N VAL A 54 -9.05 7.09 2.32
CA VAL A 54 -8.93 5.62 2.30
C VAL A 54 -10.12 4.94 1.60
N LEU A 55 -11.35 5.37 1.87
CA LEU A 55 -12.52 4.81 1.18
C LEU A 55 -12.61 5.25 -0.29
N PRO A 56 -12.45 6.56 -0.62
CA PRO A 56 -12.40 7.00 -2.01
C PRO A 56 -11.42 6.22 -2.90
N VAL A 57 -10.17 6.02 -2.45
CA VAL A 57 -9.17 5.30 -3.28
C VAL A 57 -9.52 3.82 -3.45
N ILE A 58 -10.13 3.19 -2.44
CA ILE A 58 -10.59 1.80 -2.54
C ILE A 58 -11.74 1.67 -3.55
N THR A 59 -12.72 2.57 -3.49
CA THR A 59 -13.83 2.61 -4.44
C THR A 59 -13.31 2.81 -5.86
N GLU A 60 -12.45 3.81 -6.08
CA GLU A 60 -11.87 4.09 -7.39
C GLU A 60 -11.05 2.90 -7.92
N ALA A 61 -10.30 2.20 -7.05
CA ALA A 61 -9.54 1.02 -7.44
C ALA A 61 -10.44 -0.14 -7.89
N LEU A 62 -11.56 -0.37 -7.20
CA LEU A 62 -12.57 -1.37 -7.57
C LEU A 62 -13.25 -1.01 -8.90
N GLU A 63 -13.71 0.23 -9.03
CA GLU A 63 -14.37 0.74 -10.23
C GLU A 63 -13.45 0.67 -11.45
N SER A 64 -12.19 1.12 -11.31
CA SER A 64 -11.20 1.12 -12.40
C SER A 64 -10.86 -0.29 -12.89
N ALA A 65 -10.93 -1.29 -12.02
CA ALA A 65 -10.73 -2.69 -12.38
C ALA A 65 -12.01 -3.41 -12.84
N GLY A 66 -13.18 -2.74 -12.79
CA GLY A 66 -14.48 -3.37 -13.03
C GLY A 66 -14.79 -4.50 -12.05
N ALA A 67 -14.27 -4.41 -10.83
CA ALA A 67 -14.36 -5.45 -9.80
C ALA A 67 -15.32 -5.07 -8.67
N THR A 68 -15.83 -6.09 -7.99
CA THR A 68 -16.62 -5.94 -6.78
C THR A 68 -15.89 -6.56 -5.59
N HIS A 69 -16.42 -6.34 -4.39
CA HIS A 69 -15.90 -6.97 -3.18
C HIS A 69 -15.96 -8.51 -3.20
N GLU A 70 -16.84 -9.10 -4.02
CA GLU A 70 -16.96 -10.56 -4.14
C GLU A 70 -15.71 -11.19 -4.79
N ASP A 71 -15.09 -10.47 -5.74
CA ASP A 71 -13.90 -10.87 -6.48
C ASP A 71 -12.61 -10.81 -5.63
N ILE A 72 -12.67 -10.12 -4.47
CA ILE A 72 -11.55 -9.98 -3.55
C ILE A 72 -11.38 -11.25 -2.74
N HIS A 73 -10.17 -11.80 -2.73
CA HIS A 73 -9.84 -13.02 -2.00
C HIS A 73 -9.14 -12.74 -0.67
N GLY A 74 -8.63 -11.53 -0.48
CA GLY A 74 -7.94 -11.11 0.73
C GLY A 74 -7.49 -9.65 0.63
N ILE A 75 -7.19 -9.06 1.79
CA ILE A 75 -6.77 -7.66 1.89
C ILE A 75 -5.36 -7.62 2.46
N ALA A 76 -4.41 -7.11 1.71
CA ALA A 76 -3.06 -6.83 2.15
C ALA A 76 -2.96 -5.37 2.58
N VAL A 77 -2.34 -5.10 3.73
CA VAL A 77 -2.20 -3.73 4.23
C VAL A 77 -0.83 -3.52 4.86
N THR A 78 -0.20 -2.40 4.55
CA THR A 78 1.05 -2.01 5.20
C THR A 78 0.83 -1.79 6.69
N ASN A 79 1.59 -2.52 7.51
CA ASN A 79 1.49 -2.42 8.97
C ASN A 79 2.77 -1.94 9.65
N ARG A 80 3.89 -1.83 8.92
CA ARG A 80 5.18 -1.30 9.37
C ARG A 80 6.21 -1.24 8.24
N PRO A 81 7.32 -0.51 8.41
CA PRO A 81 7.44 0.69 9.25
C PRO A 81 6.54 1.82 8.70
N GLY A 82 6.45 2.92 9.44
CA GLY A 82 5.67 4.09 9.04
C GLY A 82 5.20 4.94 10.21
N LEU A 83 4.51 6.04 9.91
CA LEU A 83 3.90 6.92 10.89
C LEU A 83 2.72 6.19 11.55
N VAL A 84 2.77 6.02 12.88
CA VAL A 84 1.77 5.22 13.61
C VAL A 84 0.32 5.67 13.36
N GLY A 85 0.08 6.98 13.32
CA GLY A 85 -1.26 7.53 13.05
C GLY A 85 -1.75 7.21 11.65
N ALA A 86 -0.86 7.23 10.66
CA ALA A 86 -1.16 6.91 9.27
C ALA A 86 -1.39 5.40 9.08
N LEU A 87 -0.53 4.56 9.65
CA LEU A 87 -0.66 3.09 9.61
C LEU A 87 -1.98 2.59 10.21
N VAL A 88 -2.39 3.17 11.35
CA VAL A 88 -3.64 2.76 12.03
C VAL A 88 -4.86 2.95 11.12
N VAL A 89 -4.89 3.98 10.27
CA VAL A 89 -6.01 4.22 9.35
C VAL A 89 -6.14 3.08 8.34
N GLY A 90 -5.06 2.75 7.64
CA GLY A 90 -5.05 1.64 6.68
C GLY A 90 -5.40 0.31 7.32
N VAL A 91 -4.77 0.00 8.46
CA VAL A 91 -5.02 -1.26 9.20
C VAL A 91 -6.46 -1.36 9.69
N ALA A 92 -7.05 -0.26 10.18
CA ALA A 92 -8.44 -0.23 10.61
C ALA A 92 -9.40 -0.44 9.44
N ALA A 93 -9.18 0.24 8.31
CA ALA A 93 -9.97 0.05 7.09
C ALA A 93 -9.89 -1.40 6.59
N ALA A 94 -8.67 -1.96 6.51
CA ALA A 94 -8.45 -3.34 6.08
C ALA A 94 -9.21 -4.34 6.96
N LYS A 95 -9.13 -4.19 8.29
CA LYS A 95 -9.83 -5.08 9.24
C LYS A 95 -11.34 -4.94 9.14
N ALA A 96 -11.86 -3.72 8.99
CA ALA A 96 -13.29 -3.47 8.85
C ALA A 96 -13.85 -4.10 7.56
N LEU A 97 -13.17 -3.92 6.44
CA LEU A 97 -13.53 -4.54 5.16
C LEU A 97 -13.39 -6.06 5.20
N ALA A 98 -12.30 -6.58 5.76
CA ALA A 98 -12.09 -8.02 5.94
C ALA A 98 -13.23 -8.66 6.75
N TYR A 99 -13.65 -8.00 7.84
CA TYR A 99 -14.79 -8.43 8.65
C TYR A 99 -16.10 -8.41 7.86
N ALA A 100 -16.40 -7.29 7.18
CA ALA A 100 -17.64 -7.13 6.40
C ALA A 100 -17.74 -8.11 5.22
N TRP A 101 -16.64 -8.30 4.49
CA TRP A 101 -16.57 -9.14 3.29
C TRP A 101 -16.20 -10.60 3.57
N ARG A 102 -15.94 -10.94 4.85
CA ARG A 102 -15.48 -12.27 5.28
C ARG A 102 -14.24 -12.75 4.53
N LYS A 103 -13.24 -11.86 4.43
CA LYS A 103 -11.97 -12.14 3.74
C LYS A 103 -10.81 -12.10 4.74
N PRO A 104 -9.71 -12.84 4.50
CA PRO A 104 -8.50 -12.74 5.32
C PRO A 104 -7.82 -11.37 5.15
N VAL A 105 -7.05 -10.97 6.17
CA VAL A 105 -6.21 -9.78 6.17
C VAL A 105 -4.74 -10.15 6.37
N PHE A 106 -3.85 -9.53 5.61
CA PHE A 106 -2.41 -9.77 5.64
C PHE A 106 -1.67 -8.48 5.97
N GLY A 107 -0.87 -8.49 7.03
CA GLY A 107 0.00 -7.36 7.36
C GLY A 107 1.30 -7.42 6.56
N VAL A 108 1.57 -6.38 5.78
CA VAL A 108 2.72 -6.29 4.87
C VAL A 108 3.76 -5.32 5.43
N HIS A 109 5.03 -5.68 5.28
CA HIS A 109 6.14 -4.81 5.60
C HIS A 109 6.42 -3.87 4.41
N HIS A 110 6.35 -2.56 4.62
CA HIS A 110 6.50 -1.52 3.61
C HIS A 110 7.75 -1.69 2.74
N VAL A 111 8.92 -1.85 3.38
CA VAL A 111 10.19 -2.04 2.67
C VAL A 111 10.23 -3.35 1.87
N VAL A 112 9.55 -4.41 2.34
CA VAL A 112 9.44 -5.66 1.57
C VAL A 112 8.57 -5.42 0.33
N GLY A 113 7.50 -4.63 0.46
CA GLY A 113 6.72 -4.15 -0.68
C GLY A 113 7.58 -3.44 -1.74
N HIS A 114 8.51 -2.57 -1.32
CA HIS A 114 9.47 -1.94 -2.23
C HIS A 114 10.36 -2.95 -2.96
N VAL A 115 10.86 -3.98 -2.26
CA VAL A 115 11.69 -5.03 -2.89
C VAL A 115 10.88 -5.81 -3.93
N TYR A 116 9.65 -6.23 -3.60
CA TYR A 116 8.79 -6.97 -4.54
C TYR A 116 8.30 -6.11 -5.71
N ALA A 117 8.23 -4.78 -5.57
CA ALA A 117 7.92 -3.90 -6.69
C ALA A 117 8.94 -4.02 -7.84
N SER A 118 10.22 -4.28 -7.53
CA SER A 118 11.23 -4.56 -8.55
C SER A 118 10.92 -5.82 -9.35
N MET A 119 10.37 -6.87 -8.71
CA MET A 119 9.96 -8.11 -9.39
C MET A 119 8.69 -7.93 -10.25
N LEU A 120 7.84 -6.95 -9.91
CA LEU A 120 6.71 -6.57 -10.77
C LEU A 120 7.16 -5.81 -12.02
N ALA A 121 8.19 -4.97 -11.88
CA ALA A 121 8.77 -4.21 -12.99
C ALA A 121 9.63 -5.09 -13.91
N GLU A 122 10.37 -6.04 -13.33
CA GLU A 122 11.27 -6.97 -14.02
C GLU A 122 10.85 -8.42 -13.72
N PRO A 123 9.91 -9.01 -14.47
CA PRO A 123 9.37 -10.34 -14.20
C PRO A 123 10.40 -11.49 -14.23
N ASP A 124 11.52 -11.28 -14.93
CA ASP A 124 12.63 -12.24 -15.01
C ASP A 124 13.60 -12.15 -13.82
N LEU A 125 13.42 -11.16 -12.92
CA LEU A 125 14.20 -11.03 -11.71
C LEU A 125 13.89 -12.20 -10.76
N THR A 126 14.91 -13.03 -10.50
CA THR A 126 14.81 -14.19 -9.64
C THR A 126 15.77 -14.08 -8.46
N PHE A 127 15.46 -14.79 -7.37
CA PHE A 127 16.34 -14.84 -6.20
C PHE A 127 17.61 -15.65 -6.47
N PRO A 128 18.72 -15.34 -5.77
CA PRO A 128 18.91 -14.19 -4.90
C PRO A 128 19.28 -12.93 -5.70
N PHE A 129 18.92 -11.75 -5.20
CA PHE A 129 19.37 -10.48 -5.76
C PHE A 129 19.63 -9.45 -4.67
N VAL A 130 20.43 -8.43 -4.99
CA VAL A 130 20.67 -7.29 -4.10
C VAL A 130 19.77 -6.13 -4.53
N CYS A 131 19.00 -5.60 -3.59
CA CYS A 131 18.12 -4.46 -3.78
C CYS A 131 18.64 -3.25 -3.00
N LEU A 132 18.82 -2.12 -3.68
CA LEU A 132 19.09 -0.83 -3.04
C LEU A 132 17.76 -0.09 -2.88
N VAL A 133 17.24 -0.02 -1.66
CA VAL A 133 16.02 0.72 -1.33
C VAL A 133 16.40 2.13 -0.87
N VAL A 134 16.04 3.13 -1.67
CA VAL A 134 16.32 4.55 -1.40
C VAL A 134 15.04 5.34 -1.50
N SER A 135 14.56 5.82 -0.35
CA SER A 135 13.37 6.67 -0.23
C SER A 135 13.63 7.79 0.78
N GLY A 136 12.64 8.65 1.03
CA GLY A 136 12.77 9.71 2.04
C GLY A 136 13.01 9.18 3.46
N GLY A 137 12.61 7.94 3.76
CA GLY A 137 12.75 7.32 5.08
C GLY A 137 13.73 6.15 5.16
N HIS A 138 14.25 5.67 4.02
CA HIS A 138 15.07 4.46 3.98
C HIS A 138 16.26 4.64 3.02
N THR A 139 17.43 4.15 3.43
CA THR A 139 18.61 4.01 2.56
C THR A 139 19.29 2.72 2.97
N GLU A 140 18.87 1.62 2.34
CA GLU A 140 19.20 0.26 2.75
C GLU A 140 19.65 -0.57 1.56
N LEU A 141 20.65 -1.43 1.78
CA LEU A 141 21.11 -2.41 0.80
C LEU A 141 20.73 -3.79 1.33
N ILE A 142 19.80 -4.44 0.64
CA ILE A 142 19.12 -5.66 1.09
C ILE A 142 19.54 -6.82 0.19
N LEU A 143 19.97 -7.93 0.80
CA LEU A 143 20.06 -9.21 0.12
C LEU A 143 18.69 -9.90 0.18
N ALA A 144 18.06 -10.08 -0.97
CA ALA A 144 16.79 -10.78 -1.09
C ALA A 144 17.06 -12.25 -1.43
N GLU A 145 16.54 -13.16 -0.60
CA GLU A 145 16.68 -14.62 -0.73
C GLU A 145 15.29 -15.27 -0.82
N SER A 146 15.23 -16.48 -1.40
CA SER A 146 13.99 -17.25 -1.63
C SER A 146 13.41 -17.88 -0.38
#